data_AF-A0A388PY58-F1
#
_entry.id   AF-A0A388PY58-F1
#
_cell.length_a   1.000
_cell.length_b   1.000
_cell.length_c   1.000
_cell.angle_alpha   90.00
_cell.angle_beta   90.00
_cell.angle_gamma   90.00
#
_symmetry.space_group_name_H-M   'P 1'
#
loop_
_entity.id
_entity.type
_entity.pdbx_description
1 polymer ?
#
loop_
_entity_poly.entity_id
_entity_poly.type
_entity_poly.pdbx_seq_one_letter_code
_entity_poly.pdbx_strand_id
1 'polypeptide(L)'
;MSIIIFAGSSQLAFTQLFTSGATAPVIVSSVTIVNSRHFLYSAVIAQYLTKLKLFWKIILSYFLTDQAFIVSQKYFKQQPKNNLRHYHLLGSGFTLWFIWQLSTITGIVVGEVIPKELNLAFAVPLTFISLIIVDMKKLDHLIVAITSGVFAVIFFNLPLRTYIIVAAAAGILVAYGLTHTKLYRK
;
A
#
# COMPACT_ATOMS: atom_id res chain seq x y z
N MET A 1 10.50 -14.53 -6.62
CA MET A 1 9.14 -13.99 -6.35
C MET A 1 9.12 -12.46 -6.27
N SER A 2 10.07 -11.83 -5.56
CA SER A 2 10.07 -10.37 -5.33
C SER A 2 10.23 -9.47 -6.57
N ILE A 3 10.71 -10.03 -7.70
CA ILE A 3 10.77 -9.33 -8.99
C ILE A 3 9.38 -9.28 -9.64
N ILE A 4 8.53 -10.28 -9.44
CA ILE A 4 7.21 -10.34 -10.08
C ILE A 4 6.17 -9.63 -9.22
N ILE A 5 6.18 -9.90 -7.91
CA ILE A 5 5.27 -9.29 -6.94
C ILE A 5 6.02 -8.17 -6.24
N PHE A 6 5.88 -6.93 -6.70
CA PHE A 6 6.51 -5.78 -6.05
C PHE A 6 5.56 -5.11 -5.04
N ALA A 7 5.11 -5.88 -4.04
CA ALA A 7 4.25 -5.42 -2.96
C ALA A 7 4.40 -6.33 -1.72
N GLY A 8 4.85 -5.79 -0.59
CA GLY A 8 5.20 -6.58 0.59
C GLY A 8 4.02 -7.30 1.24
N SER A 9 2.89 -6.61 1.42
CA SER A 9 1.67 -7.23 1.94
C SER A 9 1.19 -8.39 1.05
N SER A 10 1.38 -8.27 -0.26
CA SER A 10 1.03 -9.31 -1.23
C SER A 10 1.99 -10.48 -1.21
N GLN A 11 3.30 -10.24 -1.12
CA GLN A 11 4.30 -11.29 -0.99
C GLN A 11 4.04 -12.14 0.26
N LEU A 12 3.74 -11.49 1.39
CA LEU A 12 3.41 -12.17 2.64
C LEU A 12 2.10 -12.95 2.54
N ALA A 13 1.04 -12.32 2.04
CA ALA A 13 -0.26 -12.98 1.86
C ALA A 13 -0.18 -14.17 0.89
N PHE A 14 0.53 -14.00 -0.23
CA PHE A 14 0.77 -15.06 -1.20
C PHE A 14 1.54 -16.21 -0.55
N THR A 15 2.68 -15.91 0.10
CA THR A 15 3.53 -16.95 0.70
C THR A 15 2.77 -17.73 1.76
N GLN A 16 2.04 -17.05 2.65
CA GLN A 16 1.20 -17.70 3.67
C GLN A 16 0.18 -18.67 3.05
N LEU A 17 -0.62 -18.20 2.08
CA LEU A 17 -1.66 -19.01 1.44
C LEU A 17 -1.08 -20.15 0.59
N PHE A 18 0.04 -19.89 -0.09
CA PHE A 18 0.74 -20.90 -0.88
C PHE A 18 1.29 -22.01 0.02
N THR A 19 1.94 -21.65 1.13
CA THR A 19 2.48 -22.64 2.09
C THR A 19 1.40 -23.39 2.86
N SER A 20 0.20 -22.81 3.02
CA SER A 20 -0.93 -23.49 3.65
C SER A 20 -1.71 -24.41 2.69
N GLY A 21 -1.25 -24.57 1.44
CA GLY A 21 -1.89 -25.42 0.43
C GLY A 21 -3.20 -24.85 -0.13
N ALA A 22 -3.41 -23.53 -0.07
CA ALA A 22 -4.61 -22.92 -0.65
C ALA A 22 -4.63 -23.08 -2.19
N THR A 23 -5.82 -23.18 -2.76
CA THR A 23 -5.98 -23.30 -4.22
C THR A 23 -5.61 -21.99 -4.93
N ALA A 24 -5.15 -22.09 -6.19
CA ALA A 24 -4.75 -20.92 -6.97
C ALA A 24 -5.82 -19.80 -7.03
N PRO A 25 -7.13 -20.09 -7.21
CA PRO A 25 -8.16 -19.05 -7.19
C PRO A 25 -8.27 -18.31 -5.85
N VAL A 26 -8.08 -19.00 -4.73
CA VAL A 26 -8.10 -18.39 -3.38
C VAL A 26 -6.91 -17.46 -3.19
N ILE A 27 -5.72 -17.89 -3.64
CA ILE A 27 -4.50 -17.08 -3.60
C ILE A 27 -4.67 -15.82 -4.44
N VAL A 28 -5.06 -15.97 -5.70
CA VAL A 28 -5.23 -14.85 -6.64
C VAL A 28 -6.28 -13.86 -6.13
N SER A 29 -7.43 -14.35 -5.66
CA SER A 29 -8.50 -13.49 -5.15
C SER A 29 -8.07 -12.73 -3.90
N SER A 30 -7.43 -13.41 -2.94
CA SER A 30 -6.96 -12.78 -1.69
C SER A 30 -5.88 -11.73 -1.96
N VAL A 31 -4.91 -12.05 -2.83
CA VAL A 31 -3.84 -11.11 -3.20
C VAL A 31 -4.41 -9.91 -3.96
N THR A 32 -5.42 -10.12 -4.81
CA THR A 32 -6.11 -9.04 -5.53
C THR A 32 -6.85 -8.12 -4.56
N ILE A 33 -7.58 -8.68 -3.58
CA ILE A 33 -8.28 -7.91 -2.55
C ILE A 33 -7.30 -7.08 -1.71
N VAL A 34 -6.18 -7.68 -1.27
CA VAL A 34 -5.11 -6.98 -0.55
C VAL A 34 -4.55 -5.82 -1.37
N ASN A 35 -4.41 -6.00 -2.69
CA ASN A 35 -3.88 -4.98 -3.59
C ASN A 35 -4.88 -3.94 -4.06
N SER A 36 -6.18 -4.11 -3.79
CA SER A 36 -7.23 -3.21 -4.27
C SER A 36 -6.98 -1.72 -3.94
N ARG A 37 -6.23 -1.43 -2.87
CA ARG A 37 -5.75 -0.07 -2.53
C ARG A 37 -4.97 0.62 -3.66
N HIS A 38 -4.28 -0.13 -4.51
CA HIS A 38 -3.55 0.41 -5.66
C HIS A 38 -4.50 1.00 -6.71
N PHE A 39 -5.78 0.60 -6.75
CA PHE A 39 -6.78 1.26 -7.59
C PHE A 39 -7.00 2.71 -7.15
N LEU A 40 -7.03 2.96 -5.83
CA LEU A 40 -7.16 4.33 -5.28
C LEU A 40 -5.94 5.17 -5.63
N TYR A 41 -4.73 4.63 -5.44
CA TYR A 41 -3.48 5.33 -5.80
C TYR A 41 -3.42 5.63 -7.30
N SER A 42 -3.79 4.65 -8.12
CA SER A 42 -3.84 4.79 -9.57
C SER A 42 -4.83 5.86 -9.99
N ALA A 43 -6.03 5.91 -9.39
CA ALA A 43 -7.04 6.93 -9.71
C ALA A 43 -6.56 8.36 -9.40
N VAL A 44 -5.81 8.54 -8.30
CA VAL A 44 -5.24 9.85 -7.96
C VAL A 44 -4.10 10.21 -8.91
N ILE A 45 -3.16 9.29 -9.15
CA ILE A 45 -1.97 9.54 -9.98
C ILE A 45 -2.33 9.68 -11.46
N ALA A 46 -3.34 8.95 -11.95
CA ALA A 46 -3.78 8.97 -13.35
C ALA A 46 -4.15 10.39 -13.82
N GLN A 47 -4.67 11.23 -12.94
CA GLN A 47 -5.00 12.63 -13.24
C GLN A 47 -3.78 13.44 -13.71
N TYR A 48 -2.58 13.08 -13.22
CA TYR A 48 -1.33 13.74 -13.58
C TYR A 48 -0.64 13.10 -14.80
N LEU A 49 -1.05 11.90 -15.21
CA LEU A 49 -0.36 11.09 -16.23
C LEU A 49 -1.25 10.81 -17.46
N THR A 50 -2.35 11.54 -17.63
CA THR A 50 -3.35 11.33 -18.69
C THR A 50 -2.75 11.31 -20.09
N LYS A 51 -1.83 12.23 -20.38
CA LYS A 51 -1.10 12.39 -21.66
C LYS A 51 -0.05 11.30 -21.92
N LEU A 52 0.17 10.40 -20.95
CA LEU A 52 1.00 9.18 -20.99
C LEU A 52 0.64 8.26 -22.17
N LYS A 53 1.60 7.82 -23.00
CA LYS A 53 1.44 6.60 -23.82
C LYS A 53 1.17 5.39 -22.92
N LEU A 54 0.45 4.39 -23.42
CA LEU A 54 0.08 3.20 -22.64
C LEU A 54 1.29 2.47 -22.05
N PHE A 55 2.38 2.35 -22.81
CA PHE A 55 3.62 1.72 -22.35
C PHE A 55 4.17 2.35 -21.07
N TRP A 56 4.18 3.69 -21.01
CA TRP A 56 4.59 4.43 -19.81
C TRP A 56 3.66 4.17 -18.64
N LYS A 57 2.35 4.10 -18.89
CA LYS A 57 1.37 3.79 -17.84
C LYS A 57 1.64 2.40 -17.25
N ILE A 58 1.89 1.38 -18.07
CA ILE A 58 2.20 0.01 -17.62
C ILE A 58 3.44 -0.03 -16.73
N ILE A 59 4.53 0.61 -17.15
CA ILE A 59 5.78 0.65 -16.37
C ILE A 59 5.54 1.33 -15.02
N LEU A 60 4.88 2.49 -15.03
CA LEU A 60 4.63 3.25 -13.81
C LEU A 60 3.65 2.52 -12.88
N SER A 61 2.68 1.77 -13.42
CA SER A 61 1.78 0.92 -12.64
C SER A 61 2.53 -0.16 -11.87
N TYR A 62 3.55 -0.77 -12.47
CA TYR A 62 4.37 -1.78 -11.78
C TYR A 62 5.17 -1.17 -10.62
N PHE A 63 5.71 0.03 -10.80
CA PHE A 63 6.51 0.72 -9.77
C PHE A 63 5.68 1.50 -8.74
N LEU A 64 4.36 1.55 -8.89
CA LEU A 64 3.47 2.27 -7.99
C LEU A 64 3.20 1.45 -6.73
N THR A 65 4.04 1.64 -5.71
CA THR A 65 3.83 1.12 -4.36
C THR A 65 3.28 2.18 -3.41
N ASP A 66 2.92 1.78 -2.18
CA ASP A 66 2.48 2.69 -1.12
C ASP A 66 3.44 3.88 -0.92
N GLN A 67 4.74 3.58 -0.82
CA GLN A 67 5.78 4.57 -0.58
C GLN A 67 6.02 5.43 -1.82
N ALA A 68 6.07 4.81 -3.01
CA ALA A 68 6.25 5.55 -4.25
C ALA A 68 5.07 6.51 -4.53
N PHE A 69 3.84 6.10 -4.16
CA PHE A 69 2.65 6.93 -4.21
C PHE A 69 2.78 8.15 -3.30
N ILE A 70 3.08 7.97 -2.00
CA ILE A 70 3.15 9.08 -1.04
C ILE A 70 4.16 10.14 -1.51
N VAL A 71 5.37 9.71 -1.87
CA VAL A 71 6.45 10.63 -2.26
C VAL A 71 6.12 11.31 -3.60
N SER A 72 5.66 10.55 -4.60
CA SER A 72 5.35 11.12 -5.92
C SER A 72 4.11 12.02 -5.90
N GLN A 73 3.10 11.68 -5.11
CA GLN A 73 1.89 12.50 -4.96
C GLN A 73 2.21 13.86 -4.33
N LYS A 74 3.11 13.90 -3.34
CA LYS A 74 3.61 15.15 -2.76
C LYS A 74 4.34 15.99 -3.81
N TYR A 75 5.23 15.37 -4.58
CA TYR A 75 5.95 16.04 -5.66
C TYR A 75 5.00 16.58 -6.75
N PHE A 76 3.99 15.80 -7.18
CA PHE A 76 3.04 16.21 -8.22
C PHE A 76 2.17 17.39 -7.80
N LYS A 77 1.82 17.49 -6.50
CA LYS A 77 1.10 18.66 -5.95
C LYS A 77 1.98 19.92 -5.93
N GLN A 78 3.27 19.79 -5.63
CA GLN A 78 4.19 20.92 -5.57
C GLN A 78 4.62 21.42 -6.96
N GLN A 79 4.67 20.52 -7.95
CA GLN A 79 5.18 20.78 -9.30
C GLN A 79 4.13 20.47 -10.39
N PRO A 80 2.92 21.06 -10.35
CA PRO A 80 1.79 20.63 -11.18
C PRO A 80 1.99 20.87 -12.69
N LYS A 81 2.90 21.77 -13.08
CA LYS A 81 3.20 22.11 -14.48
C LYS A 81 4.40 21.34 -15.05
N ASN A 82 5.10 20.53 -14.27
CA ASN A 82 6.27 19.81 -14.75
C ASN A 82 5.87 18.65 -15.68
N ASN A 83 6.32 18.67 -16.94
CA ASN A 83 6.03 17.63 -17.92
C ASN A 83 6.84 16.34 -17.68
N LEU A 84 7.94 16.42 -16.95
CA LEU A 84 8.85 15.31 -16.63
C LEU A 84 8.51 14.60 -15.31
N ARG A 85 7.37 14.93 -14.69
CA ARG A 85 6.95 14.37 -13.39
C ARG A 85 6.91 12.83 -13.36
N HIS A 86 6.64 12.19 -14.48
CA HIS A 86 6.59 10.73 -14.58
C HIS A 86 7.95 10.07 -14.31
N TYR A 87 9.06 10.75 -14.59
CA TYR A 87 10.40 10.28 -14.23
C TYR A 87 10.65 10.28 -12.72
N HIS A 88 10.01 11.18 -11.97
CA HIS A 88 10.09 11.16 -10.51
C HIS A 88 9.42 9.89 -9.95
N LEU A 89 8.26 9.52 -10.47
CA LEU A 89 7.60 8.27 -10.09
C LEU A 89 8.45 7.05 -10.48
N LEU A 90 8.99 7.03 -11.70
CA LEU A 90 9.90 5.97 -12.14
C LEU A 90 11.12 5.85 -11.22
N GLY A 91 11.83 6.95 -10.96
CA GLY A 91 13.04 6.96 -10.15
C GLY A 91 12.78 6.59 -8.69
N SER A 92 11.70 7.10 -8.09
CA SER A 92 11.32 6.74 -6.72
C SER A 92 10.97 5.26 -6.60
N GLY A 93 10.16 4.73 -7.53
CA GLY A 93 9.79 3.32 -7.53
C GLY A 93 10.95 2.39 -7.88
N PHE A 94 11.83 2.78 -8.81
CA PHE A 94 13.02 2.01 -9.16
C PHE A 94 14.03 1.95 -7.99
N THR A 95 14.26 3.08 -7.32
CA THR A 95 15.14 3.12 -6.14
C THR A 95 14.60 2.22 -5.04
N LEU A 96 13.29 2.30 -4.78
CA LEU A 96 12.62 1.42 -3.82
C LEU A 96 12.75 -0.05 -4.24
N TRP A 97 12.52 -0.36 -5.51
CA TRP A 97 12.62 -1.70 -6.06
C TRP A 97 14.02 -2.28 -5.90
N PHE A 98 15.05 -1.49 -6.20
CA PHE A 98 16.44 -1.93 -6.09
C PHE A 98 16.81 -2.23 -4.64
N ILE A 99 16.51 -1.32 -3.70
CA ILE A 99 16.72 -1.51 -2.26
C ILE A 99 15.93 -2.72 -1.75
N TRP A 100 14.71 -2.93 -2.27
CA TRP A 100 13.87 -4.07 -1.93
C TRP A 100 14.54 -5.40 -2.29
N GLN A 101 15.08 -5.51 -3.51
CA GLN A 101 15.76 -6.74 -3.94
C GLN A 101 16.98 -7.01 -3.06
N LEU A 102 17.82 -5.99 -2.82
CA LEU A 102 19.00 -6.12 -1.96
C LEU A 102 18.62 -6.55 -0.53
N SER A 103 17.59 -5.93 0.04
CA SER A 103 17.11 -6.27 1.39
C SER A 103 16.53 -7.68 1.44
N THR A 104 15.82 -8.11 0.40
CA THR A 104 15.28 -9.48 0.30
C THR A 104 16.41 -10.50 0.25
N ILE A 105 17.42 -10.28 -0.60
CA ILE A 105 18.57 -11.18 -0.71
C ILE A 105 19.33 -11.23 0.63
N THR A 106 19.56 -10.08 1.25
CA THR A 106 20.19 -9.99 2.57
C THR A 106 19.38 -10.75 3.62
N GLY A 107 18.05 -10.60 3.61
CA GLY A 107 17.16 -11.32 4.51
C GLY A 107 17.18 -12.84 4.31
N ILE A 108 17.33 -13.32 3.08
CA ILE A 108 17.50 -14.77 2.80
C ILE A 108 18.82 -15.28 3.38
N VAL A 109 19.92 -14.55 3.19
CA VAL A 109 21.26 -14.98 3.65
C VAL A 109 21.40 -14.90 5.18
N VAL A 110 20.95 -13.81 5.78
CA VAL A 110 21.14 -13.55 7.21
C VAL A 110 20.03 -14.18 8.05
N GLY A 111 18.85 -14.43 7.46
CA GLY A 111 17.66 -14.91 8.16
C GLY A 111 17.85 -16.22 8.93
N GLU A 112 18.74 -17.11 8.47
CA GLU A 112 19.04 -18.37 9.16
C GLU A 112 19.78 -18.18 10.50
N VAL A 113 20.51 -17.06 10.63
CA VAL A 113 21.31 -16.74 11.82
C VAL A 113 20.50 -15.94 12.85
N ILE A 114 19.31 -15.45 12.47
CA ILE A 114 18.50 -14.61 13.35
C ILE A 114 17.74 -15.49 14.37
N PRO A 115 17.93 -15.25 15.68
CA PRO A 115 17.20 -15.94 16.73
C PRO A 115 15.68 -15.81 16.59
N LYS A 116 14.95 -16.90 16.78
CA LYS A 116 13.48 -16.92 16.64
C LYS A 116 12.77 -16.03 17.67
N GLU A 117 13.42 -15.77 18.79
CA GLU A 117 12.93 -14.95 19.91
C GLU A 117 12.72 -13.48 19.52
N LEU A 118 13.40 -12.99 18.47
CA LEU A 118 13.25 -11.61 17.98
C LEU A 118 11.89 -11.33 17.34
N ASN A 119 11.08 -12.37 17.06
CA ASN A 119 9.74 -12.28 16.49
C ASN A 119 9.63 -11.22 15.38
N LEU A 120 10.47 -11.33 14.35
CA LEU A 120 10.52 -10.38 13.23
C LEU A 120 9.19 -10.24 12.49
N ALA A 121 8.25 -11.18 12.66
CA ALA A 121 6.89 -11.06 12.13
C ALA A 121 6.18 -9.78 12.63
N PHE A 122 6.54 -9.28 13.83
CA PHE A 122 5.99 -8.03 14.37
C PHE A 122 6.57 -6.77 13.73
N ALA A 123 7.74 -6.85 13.06
CA ALA A 123 8.33 -5.70 12.38
C ALA A 123 7.45 -5.21 11.22
N VAL A 124 6.76 -6.12 10.52
CA VAL A 124 5.88 -5.77 9.40
C VAL A 124 4.75 -4.80 9.82
N PRO A 125 3.87 -5.12 10.78
CA PRO A 125 2.83 -4.18 11.20
C PRO A 125 3.40 -2.88 11.77
N LEU A 126 4.54 -2.91 12.47
CA LEU A 126 5.22 -1.70 12.96
C LEU A 126 5.64 -0.76 11.83
N THR A 127 6.15 -1.29 10.71
CA THR A 127 6.50 -0.44 9.56
C THR A 127 5.28 0.24 8.95
N PHE A 128 4.14 -0.46 8.85
CA PHE A 128 2.89 0.16 8.38
C PHE A 128 2.36 1.23 9.33
N ILE A 129 2.41 0.98 10.64
CA ILE A 129 2.04 1.98 11.65
C ILE A 129 2.93 3.22 11.54
N SER A 130 4.24 3.02 11.39
CA SER A 130 5.22 4.10 11.25
C SER A 130 5.00 4.94 10.00
N LEU A 131 4.52 4.36 8.89
CA LEU A 131 4.15 5.11 7.70
C LEU A 131 2.90 5.97 7.93
N ILE A 132 1.88 5.42 8.59
CA ILE A 132 0.62 6.12 8.82
C ILE A 132 0.80 7.28 9.80
N ILE A 133 1.53 7.07 10.90
CA ILE A 133 1.64 8.04 11.99
C ILE A 133 2.26 9.37 11.54
N VAL A 134 3.17 9.34 10.57
CA VAL A 134 3.84 10.54 10.03
C VAL A 134 2.85 11.46 9.30
N ASP A 135 1.77 10.90 8.75
CA ASP A 135 0.72 11.64 8.04
C ASP A 135 -0.50 11.96 8.93
N MET A 136 -0.57 11.45 10.16
CA MET A 136 -1.64 11.71 11.13
C MET A 136 -1.46 13.05 11.85
N LYS A 137 -1.63 14.16 11.12
CA LYS A 137 -1.44 15.52 11.65
C LYS A 137 -2.69 16.15 12.26
N LYS A 138 -3.83 15.49 12.14
CA LYS A 138 -5.14 16.05 12.46
C LYS A 138 -6.06 14.99 13.07
N LEU A 139 -7.04 15.46 13.84
CA LEU A 139 -7.97 14.58 14.58
C LEU A 139 -8.87 13.75 13.65
N ASP A 140 -9.25 14.30 12.51
CA ASP A 140 -10.00 13.59 11.46
C ASP A 140 -9.22 12.37 10.94
N HIS A 141 -7.91 12.49 10.70
CA HIS A 141 -7.05 11.37 10.29
C HIS A 141 -7.04 10.27 11.36
N LEU A 142 -7.02 10.65 12.64
CA LEU A 142 -7.07 9.71 13.76
C LEU A 142 -8.40 8.97 13.85
N ILE A 143 -9.51 9.69 13.74
CA ILE A 143 -10.85 9.08 13.76
C ILE A 143 -10.97 8.07 12.61
N VAL A 144 -10.59 8.45 11.39
CA VAL A 144 -10.66 7.56 10.22
C VAL A 144 -9.79 6.32 10.42
N ALA A 145 -8.54 6.48 10.90
CA ALA A 145 -7.63 5.36 11.14
C ALA A 145 -8.17 4.39 12.20
N ILE A 146 -8.68 4.90 13.32
CA ILE A 146 -9.27 4.08 14.39
C ILE A 146 -10.51 3.35 13.87
N THR A 147 -11.41 4.03 13.15
CA THR A 147 -12.60 3.38 12.57
C THR A 147 -12.21 2.25 11.62
N SER A 148 -11.29 2.49 10.68
CA SER A 148 -10.81 1.44 9.78
C SER A 148 -10.17 0.28 10.55
N GLY A 149 -9.38 0.55 11.59
CA GLY A 149 -8.78 -0.47 12.45
C GLY A 149 -9.82 -1.33 13.17
N VAL A 150 -10.82 -0.70 13.79
CA VAL A 150 -11.90 -1.39 14.50
C VAL A 150 -12.69 -2.28 13.55
N PHE A 151 -13.07 -1.79 12.36
CA PHE A 151 -13.78 -2.59 11.37
C PHE A 151 -12.91 -3.74 10.85
N ALA A 152 -11.61 -3.52 10.64
CA ALA A 152 -10.69 -4.59 10.25
C ALA A 152 -10.64 -5.72 11.30
N VAL A 153 -10.66 -5.39 12.59
CA VAL A 153 -10.66 -6.37 13.68
C VAL A 153 -12.00 -7.10 13.76
N ILE A 154 -13.12 -6.38 13.76
CA ILE A 154 -14.47 -6.98 13.85
C ILE A 154 -14.72 -7.96 12.70
N PHE A 155 -14.31 -7.57 11.48
CA PHE A 155 -14.56 -8.36 10.28
C PHE A 155 -13.38 -9.26 9.88
N PHE A 156 -12.36 -9.43 10.73
CA PHE A 156 -11.12 -10.14 10.40
C PHE A 156 -11.35 -11.55 9.83
N ASN A 157 -12.37 -12.25 10.33
CA ASN A 157 -12.72 -13.62 9.92
C ASN A 157 -13.41 -13.70 8.54
N LEU A 158 -13.63 -12.58 7.84
CA LEU A 158 -14.18 -12.61 6.49
C LEU A 158 -13.24 -13.34 5.52
N PRO A 159 -13.80 -14.14 4.59
CA PRO A 159 -13.01 -14.89 3.63
C PRO A 159 -12.22 -13.96 2.70
N LEU A 160 -11.14 -14.50 2.11
CA LEU A 160 -10.30 -13.84 1.11
C LEU A 160 -9.71 -12.49 1.55
N ARG A 161 -9.64 -12.23 2.87
CA ARG A 161 -9.21 -10.96 3.44
C ARG A 161 -10.11 -9.77 3.04
N THR A 162 -11.39 -10.03 2.80
CA THR A 162 -12.39 -9.00 2.40
C THR A 162 -12.57 -7.92 3.47
N TYR A 163 -12.18 -8.18 4.72
CA TYR A 163 -12.13 -7.18 5.80
C TYR A 163 -11.37 -5.91 5.42
N ILE A 164 -10.37 -5.99 4.52
CA ILE A 164 -9.62 -4.84 4.02
C ILE A 164 -10.55 -3.86 3.29
N ILE A 165 -11.45 -4.39 2.44
CA ILE A 165 -12.41 -3.57 1.69
C ILE A 165 -13.44 -2.97 2.65
N VAL A 166 -13.94 -3.76 3.59
CA VAL A 166 -14.91 -3.29 4.60
C VAL A 166 -14.31 -2.17 5.46
N ALA A 167 -13.09 -2.35 5.96
CA ALA A 167 -12.37 -1.36 6.74
C ALA A 167 -12.10 -0.06 5.94
N ALA A 168 -11.73 -0.19 4.66
CA ALA A 168 -11.52 0.95 3.78
C ALA A 168 -12.84 1.70 3.51
N ALA A 169 -13.92 0.98 3.21
CA ALA A 169 -15.24 1.58 2.98
C ALA A 169 -15.76 2.33 4.21
N ALA A 170 -15.64 1.73 5.40
CA ALA A 170 -16.01 2.38 6.66
C ALA A 170 -15.19 3.68 6.89
N GLY A 171 -13.88 3.64 6.66
CA GLY A 171 -13.01 4.80 6.77
C GLY A 171 -13.40 5.93 5.78
N ILE A 172 -13.70 5.57 4.52
CA ILE A 172 -14.14 6.53 3.50
C ILE A 172 -15.47 7.19 3.89
N LEU A 173 -16.44 6.42 4.40
CA LEU A 173 -17.74 6.95 4.82
C LEU A 173 -17.60 7.94 5.98
N VAL A 174 -16.77 7.61 6.98
CA VAL A 174 -16.49 8.51 8.10
C VAL A 174 -15.75 9.76 7.63
N ALA A 175 -14.73 9.61 6.78
CA ALA A 175 -14.01 10.75 6.20
C ALA A 175 -14.97 11.67 5.42
N TYR A 176 -15.89 11.11 4.64
CA TYR A 176 -16.89 11.86 3.90
C TYR A 176 -17.80 12.67 4.84
N GLY A 177 -18.30 12.05 5.92
CA GLY A 177 -19.14 12.73 6.92
C GLY A 177 -18.40 13.83 7.68
N LEU A 178 -17.14 13.59 8.05
CA LEU A 178 -16.29 14.60 8.71
C LEU A 178 -15.98 15.80 7.81
N THR A 179 -15.84 15.57 6.50
CA THR A 179 -15.57 16.64 5.53
C THR A 179 -16.82 17.51 5.27
N HIS A 180 -18.02 16.92 5.39
CA HIS A 180 -19.30 17.62 5.16
C HIS A 180 -19.90 18.27 6.40
N THR A 181 -19.43 17.93 7.59
CA THR A 181 -19.82 18.62 8.84
C THR A 181 -19.08 19.95 8.96
N LYS A 182 -19.74 20.98 9.53
CA LYS A 182 -19.33 22.40 9.56
C LYS A 182 -17.91 22.71 10.08
N LEU A 183 -17.16 21.73 10.59
CA LEU A 183 -15.78 21.87 11.08
C LEU A 183 -14.76 22.24 9.99
N TYR A 184 -15.06 22.04 8.71
CA TYR A 184 -14.15 22.30 7.57
C TYR A 184 -14.63 23.36 6.57
N ARG A 185 -15.78 24.01 6.81
CA ARG A 185 -16.13 25.25 6.09
C ARG A 185 -15.28 26.40 6.64
N LYS A 186 -14.05 26.52 6.16
CA LYS A 186 -13.26 27.76 6.23
C LYS A 186 -12.71 28.06 4.84
#